data_AF-A0A0Q8D1H2-F1
#
_entry.id   AF-A0A0Q8D1H2-F1
#
_cell.length_a   1.000
_cell.length_b   1.000
_cell.length_c   1.000
_cell.angle_alpha   90.00
_cell.angle_beta   90.00
_cell.angle_gamma   90.00
#
_symmetry.space_group_name_H-M   'P 1'
#
loop_
_entity.id
_entity.type
_entity.pdbx_description
1 polymer ?
#
loop_
_entity_poly.entity_id
_entity_poly.type
_entity_poly.pdbx_seq_one_letter_code
_entity_poly.pdbx_strand_id
1 'polypeptide(L)'
;MTPTPLPTDQLAPLLAQIQSLREADDPRIRAAGLVHLAQWDRGAAIERPLREGLDDADPEVVRSAITAVSLSNARTDELKQTLLLLASDSPAGSELRDAAVTALRDFSLDAREFAIYQNASGSSRSP
;
A
#
# COMPACT_ATOMS: atom_id res chain seq x y z
N MET A 1 13.48 7.39 -0.29
CA MET A 1 14.77 7.15 -0.98
C MET A 1 14.59 5.95 -1.89
N THR A 2 14.94 6.07 -3.18
CA THR A 2 15.01 4.90 -4.06
C THR A 2 16.32 4.16 -3.78
N PRO A 3 16.29 2.84 -3.53
CA PRO A 3 17.52 2.10 -3.28
C PRO A 3 18.44 2.11 -4.50
N THR A 4 19.74 1.99 -4.26
CA THR A 4 20.73 1.80 -5.32
C THR A 4 20.41 0.49 -6.07
N PRO A 5 20.33 0.50 -7.41
CA PRO A 5 20.03 -0.70 -8.18
C PRO A 5 21.01 -1.84 -7.86
N LEU A 6 20.47 -3.03 -7.60
CA LEU A 6 21.26 -4.25 -7.38
C LEU A 6 21.29 -5.12 -8.64
N PRO A 7 22.39 -5.84 -8.86
CA PRO A 7 22.44 -6.94 -9.83
C PRO A 7 21.33 -7.98 -9.56
N THR A 8 20.79 -8.59 -10.62
CA THR A 8 19.65 -9.51 -10.52
C THR A 8 19.92 -10.73 -9.63
N ASP A 9 21.15 -11.24 -9.67
CA ASP A 9 21.65 -12.35 -8.84
C ASP A 9 21.68 -12.01 -7.34
N GLN A 10 21.76 -10.72 -6.98
CA GLN A 10 21.72 -10.23 -5.60
C GLN A 10 20.31 -9.82 -5.19
N LEU A 11 19.48 -9.38 -6.15
CA LEU A 11 18.11 -8.94 -5.89
C LEU A 11 17.22 -10.12 -5.49
N ALA A 12 17.28 -11.25 -6.20
CA ALA A 12 16.43 -12.41 -5.91
C ALA A 12 16.54 -12.92 -4.44
N PRO A 13 17.75 -13.17 -3.88
CA PRO A 13 17.87 -13.61 -2.49
C PRO A 13 17.49 -12.53 -1.47
N LEU A 14 17.65 -11.23 -1.80
CA LEU A 14 17.17 -10.14 -0.96
C LEU A 14 15.64 -10.12 -0.91
N LEU A 15 14.97 -10.24 -2.07
CA LEU A 15 13.51 -10.28 -2.13
C LEU A 15 12.94 -11.47 -1.37
N ALA A 16 13.58 -12.65 -1.44
CA ALA A 16 13.17 -13.81 -0.66
C ALA A 16 13.26 -13.58 0.86
N GLN A 17 14.32 -12.91 1.32
CA GLN A 17 14.47 -12.55 2.75
C GLN A 17 13.44 -11.51 3.19
N ILE A 18 13.15 -10.50 2.36
CA ILE A 18 12.12 -9.51 2.69
C ILE A 18 10.73 -10.15 2.70
N GLN A 19 10.47 -11.11 1.80
CA GLN A 19 9.20 -11.83 1.76
C GLN A 19 8.95 -12.62 3.05
N SER A 20 9.96 -13.24 3.65
CA SER A 20 9.76 -13.98 4.92
C SER A 20 9.43 -13.07 6.10
N LEU A 21 9.82 -11.79 6.09
CA LEU A 21 9.45 -10.83 7.12
C LEU A 21 7.94 -10.60 7.20
N ARG A 22 7.22 -10.86 6.10
CA ARG A 22 5.76 -10.71 6.04
C ARG A 22 5.00 -11.77 6.84
N GLU A 23 5.66 -12.87 7.19
CA GLU A 23 5.09 -13.95 7.99
C GLU A 23 5.42 -13.80 9.48
N ALA A 24 6.07 -12.70 9.88
CA ALA A 24 6.43 -12.46 11.27
C ALA A 24 5.19 -12.21 12.14
N ASP A 25 5.20 -12.74 13.37
CA ASP A 25 4.15 -12.49 14.36
C ASP A 25 4.06 -11.00 14.74
N ASP A 26 5.20 -10.31 14.79
CA ASP A 26 5.27 -8.89 15.11
C ASP A 26 4.77 -8.03 13.93
N PRO A 27 3.67 -7.28 14.08
CA PRO A 27 3.11 -6.44 13.02
C PRO A 27 4.11 -5.38 12.52
N ARG A 28 5.04 -4.91 13.37
CA ARG A 28 6.06 -3.93 12.96
C ARG A 28 7.04 -4.52 11.96
N ILE A 29 7.36 -5.81 12.11
CA ILE A 29 8.25 -6.53 11.18
C ILE A 29 7.52 -6.74 9.85
N ARG A 30 6.25 -7.17 9.87
CA ARG A 30 5.43 -7.30 8.65
C ARG A 30 5.31 -5.97 7.91
N ALA A 31 4.99 -4.90 8.63
CA ALA A 31 4.87 -3.54 8.13
C ALA A 31 6.16 -3.07 7.43
N ALA A 32 7.31 -3.20 8.10
CA ALA A 32 8.61 -2.86 7.53
C ALA A 32 8.93 -3.70 6.27
N GLY A 33 8.63 -4.99 6.31
CA GLY A 33 8.81 -5.92 5.18
C GLY A 33 8.08 -5.45 3.92
N LEU A 34 6.83 -4.99 4.03
CA LEU A 34 6.05 -4.50 2.89
C LEU A 34 6.68 -3.26 2.24
N VAL A 35 7.10 -2.28 3.05
CA VAL A 35 7.72 -1.05 2.55
C VAL A 35 9.04 -1.36 1.85
N HIS A 36 9.87 -2.24 2.44
CA HIS A 36 11.11 -2.67 1.81
C HIS A 36 10.83 -3.45 0.52
N LEU A 37 9.83 -4.31 0.50
CA LEU A 37 9.47 -5.04 -0.72
C LEU A 37 9.13 -4.08 -1.86
N ALA A 38 8.31 -3.05 -1.61
CA ALA A 38 7.96 -2.05 -2.61
C ALA A 38 9.11 -1.16 -3.10
N GLN A 39 10.16 -1.00 -2.29
CA GLN A 39 11.35 -0.27 -2.72
C GLN A 39 12.15 -1.06 -3.77
N TRP A 40 12.19 -2.39 -3.63
CA TRP A 40 13.07 -3.29 -4.39
C TRP A 40 12.37 -4.07 -5.50
N ASP A 41 11.17 -4.59 -5.25
CA ASP A 41 10.40 -5.38 -6.22
C ASP A 41 9.62 -4.46 -7.15
N ARG A 42 10.03 -4.45 -8.43
CA ARG A 42 9.36 -3.72 -9.51
C ARG A 42 8.56 -4.63 -10.44
N GLY A 43 8.50 -5.93 -10.12
CA GLY A 43 7.78 -6.92 -10.90
C GLY A 43 6.30 -7.00 -10.54
N ALA A 44 5.53 -7.74 -11.35
CA ALA A 44 4.11 -7.96 -11.12
C ALA A 44 3.82 -8.79 -9.85
N ALA A 45 4.80 -9.57 -9.37
CA ALA A 45 4.64 -10.45 -8.21
C ALA A 45 4.37 -9.70 -6.89
N ILE A 46 4.68 -8.40 -6.83
CA ILE A 46 4.45 -7.56 -5.64
C ILE A 46 2.97 -7.36 -5.32
N GLU A 47 2.07 -7.51 -6.30
CA GLU A 47 0.64 -7.26 -6.12
C GLU A 47 0.03 -8.09 -4.99
N ARG A 48 0.30 -9.40 -4.96
CA ARG A 48 -0.23 -10.29 -3.93
C ARG A 48 0.22 -9.87 -2.52
N PRO A 49 1.52 -9.64 -2.26
CA PRO A 49 1.99 -9.08 -1.01
C PRO A 49 1.30 -7.78 -0.57
N LEU A 50 1.06 -6.86 -1.50
CA LEU A 50 0.40 -5.59 -1.19
C LEU A 50 -1.07 -5.80 -0.80
N ARG A 51 -1.79 -6.65 -1.55
CA ARG A 51 -3.18 -7.00 -1.21
C ARG A 51 -3.27 -7.67 0.17
N GLU A 52 -2.44 -8.68 0.41
CA GLU A 52 -2.38 -9.38 1.70
C GLU A 52 -2.08 -8.41 2.86
N GLY A 53 -1.25 -7.38 2.64
CA GLY A 53 -0.99 -6.35 3.63
C GLY A 53 -2.15 -5.36 3.84
N LEU A 54 -2.93 -5.05 2.80
CA LEU A 54 -4.12 -4.19 2.92
C LEU A 54 -5.26 -4.89 3.68
N ASP A 55 -5.28 -6.22 3.68
CA ASP A 55 -6.24 -7.06 4.39
C ASP A 55 -5.74 -7.52 5.79
N ASP A 56 -4.58 -7.04 6.26
CA ASP A 56 -4.03 -7.43 7.57
C ASP A 56 -4.93 -6.94 8.73
N ALA A 57 -4.98 -7.74 9.79
CA ALA A 57 -5.77 -7.40 10.97
C ALA A 57 -5.19 -6.22 11.77
N ASP A 58 -3.88 -5.99 11.65
CA ASP A 58 -3.20 -4.91 12.34
C ASP A 58 -3.18 -3.61 11.49
N PRO A 59 -3.71 -2.49 12.02
CA PRO A 59 -3.80 -1.24 11.26
C PRO A 59 -2.43 -0.65 10.89
N GLU A 60 -1.35 -0.97 11.61
CA GLU A 60 0.00 -0.54 11.26
C GLU A 60 0.48 -1.21 9.96
N VAL A 61 0.13 -2.48 9.78
CA VAL A 61 0.44 -3.24 8.56
C VAL A 61 -0.37 -2.70 7.39
N VAL A 62 -1.68 -2.47 7.58
CA VAL A 62 -2.54 -1.88 6.54
C VAL A 62 -2.00 -0.53 6.08
N ARG A 63 -1.62 0.36 7.02
CA ARG A 63 -1.03 1.67 6.69
C ARG A 63 0.27 1.53 5.90
N SER A 64 1.10 0.57 6.27
CA SER A 64 2.37 0.30 5.59
C SER A 64 2.15 -0.32 4.20
N ALA A 65 1.11 -1.14 4.03
CA ALA A 65 0.67 -1.66 2.74
C ALA A 65 0.21 -0.53 1.81
N ILE A 66 -0.59 0.43 2.31
CA ILE A 66 -0.99 1.61 1.54
C ILE A 66 0.26 2.40 1.09
N THR A 67 1.21 2.61 2.00
CA THR A 67 2.48 3.27 1.67
C THR A 67 3.28 2.49 0.61
N ALA A 68 3.33 1.17 0.74
CA ALA A 68 4.01 0.28 -0.19
C ALA A 68 3.34 0.28 -1.57
N VAL A 69 2.01 0.39 -1.67
CA VAL A 69 1.30 0.58 -2.95
C VAL A 69 1.80 1.85 -3.65
N SER A 70 1.87 2.98 -2.95
CA SER A 70 2.38 4.25 -3.50
C SER A 70 3.84 4.16 -3.96
N LEU A 71 4.68 3.39 -3.25
CA LEU A 71 6.09 3.19 -3.60
C LEU A 71 6.30 2.19 -4.75
N SER A 72 5.36 1.28 -4.94
CA SER A 72 5.42 0.24 -5.97
C SER A 72 4.97 0.74 -7.34
N ASN A 73 5.19 -0.09 -8.36
CA ASN A 73 4.62 0.10 -9.71
C ASN A 73 3.23 -0.56 -9.87
N ALA A 74 2.68 -1.20 -8.83
CA ALA A 74 1.42 -1.93 -8.95
C ALA A 74 0.23 -0.97 -9.01
N ARG A 75 -0.55 -1.02 -10.10
CA ARG A 75 -1.73 -0.18 -10.33
C ARG A 75 -2.89 -1.02 -10.87
N THR A 76 -3.23 -2.09 -10.16
CA THR A 76 -4.31 -3.00 -10.55
C THR A 76 -5.65 -2.53 -10.00
N ASP A 77 -6.74 -2.95 -10.66
CA ASP A 77 -8.09 -2.60 -10.21
C ASP A 77 -8.38 -3.16 -8.81
N GLU A 78 -7.84 -4.32 -8.45
CA GLU A 78 -8.02 -4.91 -7.12
C GLU A 78 -7.44 -3.99 -6.03
N LEU A 79 -6.18 -3.53 -6.18
CA LEU A 79 -5.57 -2.58 -5.23
C LEU A 79 -6.36 -1.26 -5.18
N LYS A 80 -6.83 -0.76 -6.33
CA LYS A 80 -7.66 0.45 -6.38
C LYS A 80 -8.96 0.28 -5.60
N GLN A 81 -9.67 -0.84 -5.78
CA GLN A 81 -10.93 -1.09 -5.06
C GLN A 81 -10.71 -1.19 -3.56
N THR A 82 -9.65 -1.87 -3.10
CA THR A 82 -9.33 -1.95 -1.66
C THR A 82 -9.00 -0.56 -1.09
N LEU A 83 -8.24 0.27 -1.82
CA LEU A 83 -7.97 1.65 -1.39
C LEU A 83 -9.23 2.52 -1.35
N LEU A 84 -10.15 2.36 -2.31
CA LEU A 84 -11.44 3.06 -2.31
C LEU A 84 -12.29 2.66 -1.10
N LEU A 85 -12.32 1.37 -0.76
CA LEU A 85 -13.00 0.84 0.42
C LEU A 85 -12.39 1.41 1.71
N LEU A 86 -11.07 1.38 1.85
CA LEU A 86 -10.37 1.95 3.00
C LEU A 86 -10.66 3.46 3.13
N ALA A 87 -10.71 4.19 2.01
CA ALA A 87 -11.06 5.61 2.02
C ALA A 87 -12.53 5.88 2.40
N SER A 88 -13.47 5.02 1.99
CA SER A 88 -14.89 5.19 2.32
C SER A 88 -15.22 4.78 3.75
N ASP A 89 -14.71 3.63 4.19
CA ASP A 89 -15.15 2.94 5.40
C ASP A 89 -14.39 3.36 6.65
N SER A 90 -13.15 3.84 6.48
CA SER A 90 -12.39 4.37 7.61
C SER A 90 -13.00 5.67 8.15
N PRO A 91 -12.98 5.91 9.48
CA PRO A 91 -13.52 7.13 10.07
C PRO A 91 -12.93 8.40 9.45
N ALA A 92 -13.75 9.45 9.36
CA ALA A 92 -13.28 10.76 8.91
C ALA A 92 -12.11 11.26 9.77
N GLY A 93 -11.04 11.74 9.13
CA GLY A 93 -9.82 12.24 9.79
C GLY A 93 -8.89 11.15 10.35
N SER A 94 -9.15 9.86 10.07
CA SER A 94 -8.23 8.78 10.43
C SER A 94 -7.02 8.70 9.50
N GLU A 95 -5.87 8.31 10.03
CA GLU A 95 -4.64 8.13 9.23
C GLU A 95 -4.82 7.15 8.06
N LEU A 96 -5.62 6.09 8.26
CA LEU A 96 -5.89 5.09 7.22
C LEU A 96 -6.67 5.69 6.05
N ARG A 97 -7.71 6.49 6.34
CA ARG A 97 -8.45 7.22 5.30
C ARG A 97 -7.52 8.16 4.53
N ASP A 98 -6.72 8.95 5.24
CA ASP A 98 -5.84 9.95 4.62
C ASP A 98 -4.72 9.31 3.78
N ALA A 99 -4.17 8.19 4.26
CA ALA A 99 -3.20 7.39 3.52
C ALA A 99 -3.83 6.81 2.24
N ALA A 100 -5.03 6.21 2.34
CA ALA A 100 -5.72 5.63 1.20
C ALA A 100 -6.07 6.70 0.15
N VAL A 101 -6.60 7.85 0.58
CA VAL A 101 -6.85 9.02 -0.29
C VAL A 101 -5.57 9.48 -0.98
N THR A 102 -4.44 9.49 -0.27
CA THR A 102 -3.16 9.89 -0.84
C THR A 102 -2.70 8.89 -1.91
N ALA A 103 -2.78 7.58 -1.65
CA ALA A 103 -2.39 6.54 -2.60
C ALA A 103 -3.28 6.53 -3.86
N LEU A 104 -4.58 6.80 -3.72
CA LEU A 104 -5.53 6.87 -4.84
C LEU A 104 -5.18 7.94 -5.88
N ARG A 105 -4.34 8.93 -5.56
CA ARG A 105 -3.88 9.94 -6.52
C ARG A 105 -3.06 9.36 -7.67
N ASP A 106 -2.46 8.19 -7.46
CA ASP A 106 -1.65 7.52 -8.47
C ASP A 106 -2.47 6.54 -9.36
N PHE A 107 -3.79 6.49 -9.17
CA PHE A 107 -4.69 5.62 -9.91
C PHE A 107 -5.56 6.42 -10.88
N SER A 108 -5.90 5.79 -12.01
CA SER A 108 -6.96 6.29 -12.88
C SER A 108 -8.32 5.95 -12.26
N LEU A 109 -9.11 6.98 -11.98
CA LEU A 109 -10.44 6.86 -11.39
C LEU A 109 -11.51 7.16 -12.44
N ASP A 110 -12.54 6.32 -12.49
CA ASP A 110 -13.76 6.66 -13.22
C ASP A 110 -14.62 7.69 -12.46
N ALA A 111 -15.75 8.10 -13.05
CA ALA A 111 -16.61 9.12 -12.44
C ALA A 111 -17.18 8.70 -11.07
N ARG A 112 -17.48 7.41 -10.87
CA ARG A 112 -18.01 6.88 -9.61
C ARG A 112 -16.90 6.81 -8.56
N GLU A 113 -15.74 6.27 -8.94
CA GLU A 113 -14.56 6.16 -8.08
C GLU A 113 -14.07 7.54 -7.65
N PHE A 114 -14.08 8.51 -8.56
CA PHE A 114 -13.72 9.90 -8.27
C PHE A 114 -14.68 10.56 -7.27
N ALA A 115 -15.97 10.22 -7.29
CA ALA A 115 -16.93 10.70 -6.30
C ALA A 115 -16.61 10.15 -4.89
N ILE A 116 -16.23 8.87 -4.78
CA ILE A 116 -15.80 8.26 -3.51
C ILE A 116 -14.54 8.97 -2.99
N TYR A 117 -13.53 9.13 -3.86
CA TYR A 117 -12.31 9.87 -3.54
C TYR A 117 -12.60 11.30 -3.04
N GLN A 118 -13.45 12.05 -3.74
CA GLN A 118 -13.81 13.41 -3.35
C GLN A 118 -14.49 13.46 -1.98
N ASN A 119 -15.45 12.57 -1.72
CA ASN A 119 -16.13 12.51 -0.42
C ASN A 119 -15.16 12.19 0.73
N ALA A 120 -14.25 11.25 0.51
CA ALA A 120 -13.22 10.90 1.51
C ALA A 120 -12.24 12.07 1.75
N SER A 121 -11.80 12.74 0.67
CA SER A 121 -10.84 13.86 0.73
C SER A 121 -11.43 15.18 1.28
N GLY A 122 -12.72 15.42 1.11
CA GLY A 122 -13.39 16.62 1.62
C GLY A 122 -13.53 16.64 3.15
N SER A 123 -13.42 15.48 3.79
CA SER A 123 -13.56 15.35 5.25
C SER A 123 -12.30 15.71 6.04
N SER A 124 -11.13 15.87 5.39
CA SER A 124 -9.86 16.20 6.04
C SER A 124 -9.57 17.71 6.12
N ARG A 125 -10.52 18.56 5.71
CA ARG A 125 -10.48 20.01 5.98
C ARG A 125 -11.52 20.36 7.04
N SER A 126 -11.11 20.36 8.30
CA SER A 126 -11.75 21.18 9.34
C SER A 126 -10.71 22.20 9.84
N PRO A 127 -11.11 23.48 10.04
CA PRO A 127 -10.22 24.60 10.34
C PRO A 127 -9.55 24.52 11.72
#